data_AF-A0A5M9TS86-F1
#
_entry.id   AF-A0A5M9TS86-F1
#
_cell.length_a   1.000
_cell.length_b   1.000
_cell.length_c   1.000
_cell.angle_alpha   90.00
_cell.angle_beta   90.00
_cell.angle_gamma   90.00
#
_symmetry.space_group_name_H-M   'P 1'
#
loop_
_entity.id
_entity.type
_entity.pdbx_description
1 polymer ?
#
loop_
_entity_poly.entity_id
_entity_poly.type
_entity_poly.pdbx_seq_one_letter_code
_entity_poly.pdbx_strand_id
1 'polypeptide(L)'
;MSGSSIAMDLDQLLQAEQELDLILSELRENEREARVLYGKLNTWKGQSADKLRIKVEVFFYQLDTRTQLLLKQKQEMLDAIKRIKDADGSY
;
A
#
# COMPACT_ATOMS: atom_id res chain seq x y z
N MET A 1 16.64 16.01 28.22
CA MET A 1 15.19 16.01 27.91
C MET A 1 14.86 15.43 26.53
N SER A 2 15.83 14.85 25.80
CA SER A 2 15.66 14.43 24.40
C SER A 2 14.97 13.05 24.24
N GLY A 3 15.20 12.10 25.15
CA GLY A 3 14.72 10.72 24.99
C GLY A 3 13.20 10.53 25.07
N SER A 4 12.46 11.42 25.73
CA SER A 4 10.99 11.32 25.82
C SER A 4 10.28 11.77 24.54
N SER A 5 10.88 12.68 23.76
CA SER A 5 10.31 13.12 22.49
C SER A 5 10.57 12.07 21.40
N ILE A 6 11.77 11.48 21.39
CA ILE A 6 12.17 10.48 20.40
C ILE A 6 11.36 9.19 20.56
N ALA A 7 11.09 8.76 21.80
CA ALA A 7 10.23 7.60 22.06
C ALA A 7 8.79 7.81 21.56
N MET A 8 8.21 9.00 21.76
CA MET A 8 6.87 9.34 21.29
C MET A 8 6.79 9.40 19.76
N ASP A 9 7.84 9.90 19.09
CA ASP A 9 7.93 9.91 17.63
C ASP A 9 8.09 8.49 17.06
N LEU A 10 8.82 7.61 17.75
CA LEU A 10 8.99 6.21 17.34
C LEU A 10 7.69 5.41 17.42
N ASP A 11 6.92 5.56 18.50
CA ASP A 11 5.63 4.87 18.67
C ASP A 11 4.62 5.28 17.59
N GLN A 12 4.60 6.57 17.23
CA GLN A 12 3.75 7.07 16.13
C GLN A 12 4.15 6.48 14.77
N LEU A 13 5.45 6.37 14.50
CA LEU A 13 5.93 5.75 13.25
C LEU A 13 5.62 4.25 13.19
N LEU A 14 5.71 3.54 14.31
CA LEU A 14 5.34 2.12 14.40
C LEU A 14 3.83 1.92 14.20
N GLN A 15 3.00 2.79 14.77
CA GLN A 15 1.55 2.72 14.55
C GLN A 15 1.21 2.99 13.07
N ALA A 16 1.80 4.01 12.46
CA ALA A 16 1.60 4.30 11.05
C ALA A 16 2.04 3.14 10.15
N GLU A 17 3.08 2.38 10.55
CA GLU A 17 3.56 1.20 9.81
C GLU A 17 2.52 0.09 9.77
N GLN A 18 1.89 -0.18 10.92
CA GLN A 18 0.82 -1.16 11.04
C GLN A 18 -0.42 -0.76 10.25
N GLU A 19 -0.80 0.52 10.30
CA GLU A 19 -1.91 1.05 9.51
C GLU A 19 -1.67 0.92 8.00
N LEU A 20 -0.45 1.22 7.54
CA LEU A 20 -0.06 1.01 6.14
C LEU A 20 -0.12 -0.45 5.73
N ASP A 21 0.25 -1.38 6.62
CA ASP A 21 0.15 -2.81 6.34
C ASP A 21 -1.29 -3.30 6.17
N LEU A 22 -2.19 -2.81 7.02
CA LEU A 22 -3.61 -3.10 6.89
C LEU A 22 -4.15 -2.59 5.55
N ILE A 23 -3.83 -1.33 5.19
CA ILE A 23 -4.23 -0.74 3.91
C ILE A 23 -3.69 -1.53 2.72
N LEU A 24 -2.42 -1.92 2.75
CA LEU A 24 -1.80 -2.72 1.69
C LEU A 24 -2.43 -4.11 1.56
N SER A 25 -2.78 -4.74 2.68
CA SER A 25 -3.49 -6.02 2.69
C SER A 25 -4.88 -5.89 2.06
N GLU A 26 -5.65 -4.88 2.47
CA GLU A 26 -6.98 -4.62 1.91
C GLU A 26 -6.93 -4.29 0.42
N LEU A 27 -5.96 -3.48 -0.03
CA LEU A 27 -5.77 -3.16 -1.45
C LEU A 27 -5.49 -4.41 -2.27
N ARG A 28 -4.66 -5.33 -1.78
CA ARG A 28 -4.36 -6.60 -2.47
C ARG A 28 -5.59 -7.49 -2.56
N GLU A 29 -6.39 -7.58 -1.51
CA GLU A 29 -7.61 -8.38 -1.54
C GLU A 29 -8.65 -7.79 -2.51
N ASN A 30 -8.85 -6.47 -2.45
CA ASN A 30 -9.73 -5.77 -3.39
C ASN A 30 -9.27 -5.92 -4.84
N GLU A 31 -7.96 -5.87 -5.10
CA GLU A 31 -7.40 -6.14 -6.43
C GLU A 31 -7.73 -7.56 -6.89
N ARG A 32 -7.53 -8.55 -6.01
CA ARG A 32 -7.81 -9.96 -6.29
C ARG A 32 -9.27 -10.16 -6.68
N GLU A 33 -10.21 -9.61 -5.91
CA GLU A 33 -11.64 -9.67 -6.20
C GLU A 33 -11.99 -8.98 -7.52
N ALA A 34 -11.44 -7.79 -7.77
CA ALA A 34 -11.65 -7.06 -9.01
C ALA A 34 -11.13 -7.86 -10.22
N ARG A 35 -9.98 -8.54 -10.10
CA ARG A 35 -9.42 -9.39 -11.17
C ARG A 35 -10.31 -10.59 -11.47
N VAL A 36 -10.93 -11.19 -10.46
CA VAL A 36 -11.93 -12.26 -10.64
C VAL A 36 -13.14 -11.73 -11.41
N LEU A 37 -13.64 -10.54 -11.08
CA LEU A 37 -14.75 -9.91 -11.80
C LEU A 37 -14.37 -9.55 -13.24
N TYR A 38 -13.17 -9.02 -13.47
CA TYR A 38 -12.65 -8.74 -14.80
C TYR A 38 -12.54 -10.01 -15.65
N GLY A 39 -12.13 -11.14 -15.08
CA GLY A 39 -12.11 -12.43 -15.79
C GLY A 39 -13.49 -12.83 -16.34
N LYS A 40 -14.57 -12.50 -15.62
CA LYS A 40 -15.96 -12.73 -16.09
C LYS A 40 -16.35 -11.83 -17.26
N LEU A 41 -15.69 -10.68 -17.44
CA LEU A 41 -15.92 -9.81 -18.59
C LEU A 41 -15.42 -10.44 -19.90
N ASN A 42 -14.53 -11.42 -19.88
CA ASN A 42 -13.97 -12.04 -21.10
C ASN A 42 -15.02 -12.71 -21.99
N THR A 43 -16.14 -13.17 -21.42
CA THR A 43 -17.22 -13.78 -22.20
C THR A 43 -18.20 -12.74 -22.78
N TRP A 44 -18.13 -11.48 -22.32
CA TRP A 44 -19.00 -10.42 -22.82
C TRP A 44 -18.44 -9.80 -24.10
N LYS A 45 -19.26 -9.77 -25.16
CA LYS A 45 -18.86 -9.26 -26.49
C LYS A 45 -19.50 -7.91 -26.79
N GLY A 46 -18.83 -7.14 -27.66
CA GLY A 46 -19.33 -5.88 -28.20
C GLY A 46 -18.63 -4.65 -27.64
N GLN A 47 -18.86 -3.52 -28.30
CA GLN A 47 -18.11 -2.28 -28.07
C GLN A 47 -18.19 -1.76 -26.61
N SER A 48 -19.30 -2.01 -25.91
CA SER A 48 -19.46 -1.65 -24.50
C SER A 48 -18.55 -2.48 -23.58
N ALA A 49 -18.38 -3.77 -23.89
CA ALA A 49 -17.47 -4.65 -23.15
C ALA A 49 -16.02 -4.21 -23.36
N ASP A 50 -15.64 -3.86 -24.59
CA ASP A 50 -14.29 -3.39 -24.93
C ASP A 50 -13.95 -2.08 -24.20
N LYS A 51 -14.88 -1.11 -24.21
CA LYS A 51 -14.73 0.14 -23.44
C LYS A 51 -14.58 -0.12 -21.95
N LEU A 52 -15.33 -1.08 -21.40
CA LEU A 52 -15.21 -1.42 -19.98
C LEU A 52 -13.87 -2.09 -19.67
N ARG A 53 -13.37 -3.00 -20.53
CA ARG A 53 -12.06 -3.62 -20.34
C ARG A 53 -10.94 -2.59 -20.27
N ILE A 54 -10.93 -1.63 -21.18
CA ILE A 54 -9.95 -0.54 -21.18
C ILE A 54 -9.99 0.24 -19.86
N LYS A 55 -11.19 0.59 -19.37
CA LYS A 55 -11.33 1.31 -18.09
C LYS A 55 -10.80 0.49 -16.91
N VAL A 56 -11.06 -0.81 -16.91
CA VAL A 56 -10.60 -1.71 -15.85
C VAL A 56 -9.09 -1.93 -15.91
N GLU A 57 -8.50 -2.01 -17.09
CA GLU A 57 -7.05 -2.08 -17.27
C GLU A 57 -6.35 -0.80 -16.77
N VAL A 58 -6.90 0.37 -17.11
CA VAL A 58 -6.41 1.65 -16.56
C VAL A 58 -6.54 1.70 -15.04
N PHE A 59 -7.66 1.22 -14.50
CA PHE A 59 -7.84 1.12 -13.05
C PHE A 59 -6.77 0.24 -12.40
N PHE A 60 -6.49 -0.95 -12.93
CA PHE A 60 -5.45 -1.83 -12.39
C PHE A 60 -4.05 -1.22 -12.48
N TYR A 61 -3.74 -0.53 -13.58
CA TYR A 61 -2.47 0.18 -13.72
C TYR A 61 -2.31 1.28 -12.66
N GLN A 62 -3.35 2.07 -12.43
CA GLN A 62 -3.35 3.12 -11.42
C GLN A 62 -3.27 2.56 -10.00
N LEU A 63 -3.95 1.44 -9.75
CA LEU A 63 -3.92 0.73 -8.47
C LEU A 63 -2.51 0.21 -8.18
N ASP A 64 -1.87 -0.49 -9.12
CA ASP A 64 -0.50 -0.98 -8.97
C ASP A 64 0.46 0.18 -8.71
N THR A 65 0.38 1.26 -9.49
CA THR A 65 1.22 2.46 -9.30
C THR A 65 1.09 3.03 -7.88
N ARG A 66 -0.14 3.10 -7.34
CA ARG A 66 -0.38 3.59 -5.96
C ARG A 66 0.14 2.60 -4.92
N THR A 67 -0.05 1.30 -5.12
CA THR A 67 0.47 0.26 -4.23
C THR A 67 2.00 0.30 -4.16
N GLN A 68 2.69 0.47 -5.30
CA GLN A 68 4.15 0.64 -5.32
C GLN A 68 4.61 1.89 -4.56
N LEU A 69 3.87 3.00 -4.68
CA LEU A 69 4.16 4.23 -3.94
C LEU A 69 4.03 4.00 -2.42
N LEU A 70 2.95 3.35 -1.97
CA LEU A 70 2.73 3.03 -0.56
C LEU A 70 3.82 2.09 -0.02
N LEU A 71 4.22 1.07 -0.80
CA LEU A 71 5.32 0.17 -0.43
C LEU A 71 6.64 0.93 -0.27
N LYS A 72 6.92 1.88 -1.16
CA LYS A 72 8.10 2.74 -1.05
C LYS A 72 8.06 3.60 0.23
N GLN A 73 6.92 4.25 0.50
CA GLN A 73 6.74 5.05 1.71
C GLN A 73 6.89 4.20 2.98
N LYS A 74 6.36 2.97 2.97
CA LYS A 74 6.55 2.02 4.05
C LYS A 74 8.04 1.72 4.27
N GLN A 75 8.79 1.45 3.20
CA GLN A 75 10.23 1.18 3.31
C GLN A 75 11.00 2.39 3.87
N GLU A 76 10.69 3.60 3.40
CA GLU A 76 11.29 4.84 3.92
C GLU A 76 11.02 5.01 5.43
N MET A 77 9.82 4.63 5.89
CA MET A 77 9.44 4.70 7.30
C MET A 77 10.17 3.64 8.15
N LEU A 78 10.32 2.41 7.65
CA LEU A 78 11.11 1.37 8.32
C LEU A 78 12.58 1.78 8.45
N ASP A 79 13.14 2.40 7.41
CA ASP A 79 14.50 2.93 7.45
C ASP A 79 14.65 4.05 8.49
N ALA A 80 13.65 4.92 8.62
CA ALA A 80 13.61 5.97 9.64
C ALA A 80 13.53 5.39 11.06
N ILE A 81 12.61 4.44 11.29
CA ILE A 81 12.48 3.70 12.56
C ILE A 81 13.81 3.07 12.96
N LYS A 82 14.51 2.43 12.01
CA LYS A 82 15.82 1.82 12.27
C LYS A 82 16.85 2.85 12.70
N ARG A 83 16.96 3.98 11.98
CA ARG A 83 17.89 5.06 12.34
C ARG A 83 17.63 5.63 13.74
N ILE A 84 16.36 5.77 14.11
CA ILE A 84 15.97 6.25 15.44
C ILE A 84 16.41 5.25 16.52
N LYS A 85 16.13 3.95 16.33
CA LYS A 85 16.54 2.89 17.26
C LYS A 85 18.06 2.82 17.42
N ASP A 86 18.80 2.92 16.32
CA ASP A 86 20.26 2.92 16.32
C ASP A 86 20.84 4.17 17.04
N ALA A 87 20.18 5.33 16.89
CA ALA A 87 20.60 6.58 17.52
C ALA A 87 20.30 6.65 19.03
N ASP A 88 19.20 6.03 19.48
CA ASP A 88 18.83 5.96 20.89
C ASP A 88 19.66 4.91 21.68
N GLY A 89 20.51 4.13 21.00
CA GLY A 89 21.42 3.17 21.65
C GLY A 89 20.73 1.98 22.31
N SER A 90 19.46 1.71 21.98
CA SER A 90 18.70 0.59 22.52
C SER A 90 19.03 -0.68 21.72
N TYR A 91 20.00 -1.47 22.22
CA TYR A 91 20.19 -2.88 21.87
C TYR A 91 19.22 -3.78 22.63
#